data_AF-A0A381TYM1-F1
#
_entry.id   AF-A0A381TYM1-F1
#
_cell.length_a   1.000
_cell.length_b   1.000
_cell.length_c   1.000
_cell.angle_alpha   90.00
_cell.angle_beta   90.00
_cell.angle_gamma   90.00
#
_symmetry.space_group_name_H-M   'P 1'
#
loop_
_entity.id
_entity.type
_entity.pdbx_description
1 polymer ?
#
loop_
_entity_poly.entity_id
_entity_poly.type
_entity_poly.pdbx_seq_one_letter_code
_entity_poly.pdbx_strand_id
1 'polypeptide(L)'
;MYRLWLILLLCISCLLGQTINTITSEDLSSGSFQTVTEVLQGRVPGLVGENMGGQGGSARIRLRGTISMLRRNQPLIYIDNVRVDNSMTDNGSISTSRLNDINVNDIDRIEVIKGAAGATLFGTDAASGVIQIFTKRGTVSKPS
;
A
#
# COMPACT_ATOMS: atom_id res chain seq x y z
N MET A 1 18.38 -32.99 -9.54
CA MET A 1 16.92 -33.24 -9.37
C MET A 1 16.14 -32.10 -8.71
N TYR A 2 16.75 -31.22 -7.88
CA TYR A 2 16.00 -30.14 -7.18
C TYR A 2 15.65 -28.89 -8.01
N ARG A 3 16.34 -28.64 -9.14
CA ARG A 3 16.12 -27.42 -9.95
C ARG A 3 14.80 -27.42 -10.73
N LEU A 4 14.26 -28.59 -11.05
CA LEU A 4 12.99 -28.71 -11.78
C LEU A 4 11.78 -28.46 -10.85
N TRP A 5 11.91 -28.85 -9.58
CA TRP A 5 10.87 -28.65 -8.56
C TRP A 5 10.74 -27.17 -8.16
N LEU A 6 11.86 -26.44 -8.12
CA LEU A 6 11.86 -24.99 -7.84
C LEU A 6 11.18 -24.17 -8.97
N ILE A 7 11.36 -24.57 -10.23
CA ILE A 7 10.70 -23.94 -11.39
C ILE A 7 9.19 -24.22 -11.38
N LEU A 8 8.78 -25.44 -11.01
CA LEU A 8 7.37 -25.79 -10.89
C LEU A 8 6.68 -25.00 -9.76
N LEU A 9 7.36 -24.81 -8.61
CA LEU A 9 6.85 -24.02 -7.50
C LEU A 9 6.71 -22.53 -7.86
N LEU A 10 7.70 -21.96 -8.55
CA LEU A 10 7.67 -20.57 -9.03
C LEU A 10 6.54 -20.32 -10.06
N CYS A 11 6.24 -21.34 -10.87
CA CYS A 11 5.17 -21.29 -11.86
C CYS A 11 3.77 -21.35 -11.21
N ILE A 12 3.60 -22.12 -10.12
CA ILE A 12 2.34 -22.19 -9.36
C ILE A 12 2.01 -20.84 -8.69
N SER A 13 3.00 -20.11 -8.19
CA SER A 13 2.80 -18.74 -7.70
C SER A 13 2.35 -17.75 -8.81
N CYS A 14 2.79 -17.96 -10.05
CA CYS A 14 2.33 -17.18 -11.21
C CYS A 14 0.91 -17.59 -11.65
N LEU A 15 0.59 -18.89 -11.58
CA LEU A 15 -0.70 -19.47 -11.97
C LEU A 15 -1.87 -19.00 -11.08
N LEU A 16 -1.59 -18.61 -9.83
CA LEU A 16 -2.59 -18.05 -8.93
C LEU A 16 -2.91 -16.57 -9.22
N GLY A 17 -2.17 -15.90 -10.12
CA GLY A 17 -2.52 -14.59 -10.69
C GLY A 17 -2.69 -13.45 -9.69
N GLN A 18 -2.32 -13.65 -8.42
CA GLN A 18 -2.45 -12.64 -7.39
C GLN A 18 -1.25 -11.70 -7.51
N THR A 19 -1.45 -10.52 -8.10
CA THR A 19 -0.41 -9.49 -8.16
C THR A 19 -0.32 -8.78 -6.81
N ILE A 20 0.43 -9.37 -5.88
CA ILE A 20 0.85 -8.73 -4.63
C ILE A 20 2.17 -8.02 -4.92
N ASN A 21 2.19 -6.70 -4.78
CA ASN A 21 3.42 -5.93 -4.89
C ASN A 21 3.95 -5.64 -3.49
N THR A 22 5.10 -6.20 -3.16
CA THR A 22 5.75 -5.99 -1.86
C THR A 22 6.93 -5.05 -2.03
N ILE A 23 6.98 -4.01 -1.20
CA ILE A 23 8.07 -3.04 -1.13
C ILE A 23 8.74 -3.26 0.23
N THR A 24 10.02 -3.61 0.23
CA THR A 24 10.76 -3.85 1.47
C THR A 24 11.52 -2.60 1.92
N SER A 25 12.02 -2.61 3.16
CA SER A 25 12.77 -1.47 3.72
C SER A 25 14.01 -1.08 2.89
N GLU A 26 14.63 -2.03 2.19
CA GLU A 26 15.75 -1.78 1.27
C GLU A 26 15.30 -0.93 0.07
N ASP A 27 14.11 -1.19 -0.47
CA ASP A 27 13.52 -0.42 -1.57
C ASP A 27 13.11 1.00 -1.15
N LEU A 28 12.81 1.18 0.14
CA LEU A 28 12.56 2.48 0.75
C LEU A 28 13.84 3.28 0.91
N SER A 29 14.92 2.64 1.37
CA SER A 29 16.22 3.27 1.61
C SER A 29 16.97 3.69 0.34
N SER A 30 16.68 3.03 -0.79
CA SER A 30 17.33 3.31 -2.08
C SER A 30 16.74 4.51 -2.83
N GLY A 31 15.62 5.09 -2.36
CA GLY A 31 15.02 6.28 -2.95
C GLY A 31 14.95 7.44 -1.96
N SER A 32 15.15 8.66 -2.44
CA SER A 32 14.91 9.89 -1.65
C SER A 32 13.42 10.23 -1.64
N PHE A 33 12.61 9.37 -1.01
CA PHE A 33 11.18 9.61 -0.87
C PHE A 33 10.90 10.34 0.44
N GLN A 34 10.14 11.44 0.38
CA GLN A 34 9.81 12.24 1.57
C GLN A 34 8.51 11.75 2.24
N THR A 35 7.64 11.06 1.48
CA THR A 35 6.34 10.59 1.97
C THR A 35 6.04 9.17 1.48
N VAL A 36 5.21 8.45 2.23
CA VAL A 36 4.74 7.09 1.86
C VAL A 36 4.00 7.09 0.52
N THR A 37 3.28 8.17 0.21
CA THR A 37 2.59 8.36 -1.07
C THR A 37 3.57 8.33 -2.24
N GLU A 38 4.72 8.97 -2.10
CA GLU A 38 5.74 9.08 -3.14
C GLU A 38 6.41 7.72 -3.41
N VAL A 39 6.73 6.99 -2.33
CA VAL A 39 7.20 5.59 -2.40
C VAL A 39 6.22 4.74 -3.20
N LEU A 40 4.94 4.81 -2.83
CA LEU A 40 3.88 4.01 -3.44
C LEU A 40 3.73 4.33 -4.93
N GLN A 41 3.82 5.60 -5.33
CA GLN A 41 3.76 6.00 -6.74
C GLN A 41 4.97 5.51 -7.54
N GLY A 42 6.17 5.55 -6.95
CA GLY A 42 7.40 5.15 -7.62
C GLY A 42 7.57 3.64 -7.75
N ARG A 43 7.01 2.86 -6.82
CA ARG A 43 7.21 1.41 -6.74
C ARG A 43 6.00 0.58 -7.13
N VAL A 44 4.78 1.14 -7.09
CA VAL A 44 3.56 0.42 -7.45
C VAL A 44 3.06 0.86 -8.82
N PRO A 45 3.18 0.01 -9.85
CA PRO A 45 2.69 0.37 -11.18
C PRO A 45 1.17 0.54 -11.15
N GLY A 46 0.70 1.64 -11.72
CA GLY A 46 -0.71 1.99 -11.76
C GLY A 46 -1.22 2.73 -10.52
N LEU A 47 -0.42 2.94 -9.47
CA LEU A 47 -0.82 3.78 -8.35
C LEU A 47 -0.53 5.26 -8.69
N VAL A 48 -1.51 6.12 -8.46
CA VAL A 48 -1.41 7.57 -8.63
C VAL A 48 -1.78 8.20 -7.30
N GLY A 49 -0.88 9.01 -6.74
CA GLY A 49 -1.23 9.87 -5.63
C GLY A 49 -1.45 11.29 -6.12
N GLU A 50 -2.62 11.83 -5.81
CA GLU A 50 -3.00 13.21 -6.07
C GLU A 50 -2.76 13.99 -4.78
N ASN A 51 -1.74 14.84 -4.75
CA ASN A 51 -1.55 15.79 -3.64
C ASN A 51 -2.57 16.94 -3.80
N MET A 52 -3.53 17.00 -2.89
CA MET A 52 -4.55 18.04 -2.80
C MET A 52 -4.17 19.00 -1.66
N GLY A 53 -3.55 20.12 -2.02
CA GLY A 53 -2.90 21.05 -1.10
C GLY A 53 -1.38 20.99 -1.26
N GLY A 54 -0.69 22.12 -1.09
CA GLY A 54 0.76 22.28 -1.33
C GLY A 54 1.66 21.39 -0.46
N GLN A 55 2.92 21.77 -0.27
CA GLN A 55 3.88 20.98 0.51
C GLN A 55 3.34 20.70 1.93
N GLY A 56 3.01 19.43 2.25
CA GLY A 56 2.32 19.02 3.49
C GLY A 56 0.80 18.82 3.39
N GLY A 57 0.22 19.07 2.21
CA GLY A 57 -1.18 18.85 1.89
C GLY A 57 -1.58 17.37 1.82
N SER A 58 -2.88 17.14 1.84
CA SER A 58 -3.49 15.83 1.85
C SER A 58 -3.16 15.05 0.58
N ALA A 59 -2.55 13.88 0.72
CA ALA A 59 -2.28 12.97 -0.39
C ALA A 59 -3.44 11.98 -0.57
N ARG A 60 -4.11 12.00 -1.73
CA ARG A 60 -5.12 11.01 -2.12
C ARG A 60 -4.49 9.93 -2.98
N ILE A 61 -4.55 8.68 -2.54
CA ILE A 61 -4.07 7.55 -3.34
C ILE A 61 -5.21 6.94 -4.15
N ARG A 62 -4.95 6.65 -5.42
CA ARG A 62 -5.88 6.01 -6.35
C ARG A 62 -5.14 5.01 -7.22
N LEU A 63 -5.72 3.83 -7.42
CA LEU A 63 -5.19 2.87 -8.39
C LEU A 63 -5.83 3.16 -9.76
N ARG A 64 -5.02 3.31 -10.81
CA ARG A 64 -5.46 3.28 -12.21
C ARG A 64 -5.84 1.85 -12.55
N GLY A 65 -7.13 1.66 -12.74
CA GLY A 65 -7.78 0.41 -13.11
C GLY A 65 -9.27 0.67 -13.28
N THR A 66 -9.94 -0.17 -14.06
CA THR A 66 -11.36 -0.04 -14.38
C THR A 66 -12.21 -0.42 -13.17
N ILE A 67 -12.32 0.45 -12.17
CA ILE A 67 -13.21 0.20 -11.05
C ILE A 67 -13.83 1.51 -10.61
N SER A 68 -15.15 1.54 -10.80
CA SER A 68 -16.10 2.63 -10.58
C SER A 68 -16.06 3.77 -11.61
N MET A 69 -17.01 3.72 -12.56
CA MET A 69 -17.45 4.89 -13.33
C MET A 69 -18.05 6.01 -12.43
N LEU A 70 -18.28 5.72 -11.14
CA LEU A 70 -19.02 6.57 -10.17
C LEU A 70 -18.13 7.17 -9.06
N ARG A 71 -16.84 7.42 -9.33
CA ARG A 71 -15.93 8.30 -8.54
C ARG A 71 -15.37 7.77 -7.20
N ARG A 72 -15.60 6.52 -6.80
CA ARG A 72 -14.98 5.94 -5.58
C ARG A 72 -14.04 4.79 -5.91
N ASN A 73 -12.79 5.11 -6.28
CA ASN A 73 -11.75 4.11 -6.55
C ASN A 73 -10.55 4.23 -5.60
N GLN A 74 -10.84 4.45 -4.33
CA GLN A 74 -9.82 4.64 -3.29
C GLN A 74 -9.50 3.26 -2.71
N PRO A 75 -8.22 2.84 -2.68
CA PRO A 75 -7.87 1.59 -2.02
C PRO A 75 -8.07 1.71 -0.50
N LEU A 76 -8.34 0.58 0.13
CA LEU A 76 -8.32 0.49 1.59
C LEU A 76 -6.88 0.54 2.10
N ILE A 77 -6.65 1.32 3.15
CA ILE A 77 -5.34 1.44 3.77
C ILE A 77 -5.40 0.77 5.14
N TYR A 78 -4.44 -0.11 5.39
CA TYR A 78 -4.20 -0.72 6.69
C TYR A 78 -2.81 -0.34 7.17
N ILE A 79 -2.72 0.03 8.44
CA ILE A 79 -1.45 0.28 9.13
C ILE A 79 -1.42 -0.68 10.31
N ASP A 80 -0.46 -1.60 10.32
CA ASP A 80 -0.34 -2.64 11.35
C ASP A 80 -1.66 -3.38 11.61
N ASN A 81 -2.36 -3.75 10.53
CA ASN A 81 -3.67 -4.42 10.54
C ASN A 81 -4.84 -3.55 11.05
N VAL A 82 -4.65 -2.26 11.30
CA VAL A 82 -5.71 -1.30 11.62
C VAL A 82 -6.16 -0.59 10.35
N ARG A 83 -7.46 -0.67 10.03
CA ARG A 83 -8.04 0.07 8.89
C ARG A 83 -7.98 1.56 9.18
N VAL A 84 -7.36 2.29 8.27
CA VAL A 84 -7.29 3.75 8.33
C VAL A 84 -8.17 4.33 7.24
N ASP A 85 -9.08 5.21 7.66
CA ASP A 85 -9.96 5.88 6.73
C ASP A 85 -9.19 6.97 5.97
N ASN A 86 -9.35 6.97 4.65
CA ASN A 86 -8.84 8.00 3.74
C ASN A 86 -10.00 8.81 3.14
N SER A 87 -11.14 8.85 3.85
CA SER A 87 -12.29 9.67 3.51
C SER A 87 -11.94 11.13 3.68
N MET A 88 -11.67 11.79 2.56
CA MET A 88 -11.59 13.24 2.48
C MET A 88 -12.97 13.80 2.87
N THR A 89 -13.04 14.49 4.00
CA THR A 89 -14.25 15.24 4.36
C THR A 89 -14.30 16.48 3.49
N ASP A 90 -15.25 16.56 2.56
CA ASP A 90 -15.43 17.61 1.54
C ASP A 90 -15.88 18.97 2.13
N ASN A 91 -15.45 19.30 3.35
CA ASN A 91 -16.00 20.41 4.13
C ASN A 91 -15.00 21.57 4.31
N GLY A 92 -14.08 21.76 3.36
CA GLY A 92 -13.12 22.88 3.37
C GLY A 92 -12.03 22.80 4.45
N SER A 93 -11.99 21.73 5.25
CA SER A 93 -10.92 21.45 6.18
C SER A 93 -9.87 20.58 5.49
N ILE A 94 -8.61 21.03 5.50
CA ILE A 94 -7.46 20.28 4.98
C ILE A 94 -7.44 18.92 5.69
N SER A 95 -7.93 17.89 5.01
CA SER A 95 -8.12 16.55 5.57
C SER A 95 -6.78 15.85 5.57
N THR A 96 -5.91 16.12 6.55
CA THR A 96 -4.55 15.57 6.62
C THR A 96 -4.57 14.05 6.46
N SER A 97 -4.03 13.55 5.35
CA SER A 97 -3.93 12.11 5.12
C SER A 97 -3.09 11.50 6.22
N ARG A 98 -3.63 10.49 6.93
CA ARG A 98 -2.91 9.73 7.98
C ARG A 98 -1.62 9.07 7.48
N LEU A 99 -1.44 9.00 6.16
CA LEU A 99 -0.21 8.57 5.51
C LEU A 99 0.97 9.54 5.70
N ASN A 100 0.70 10.84 5.90
CA ASN A 100 1.75 11.85 6.11
C ASN A 100 2.27 11.85 7.56
N ASP A 101 1.55 11.23 8.49
CA ASP A 101 1.97 11.08 9.89
C ASP A 101 3.01 9.97 10.09
N ILE A 102 3.14 9.07 9.10
CA ILE A 102 4.05 7.93 9.17
C ILE A 102 5.34 8.31 8.48
N ASN A 103 6.45 8.20 9.20
CA ASN A 103 7.78 8.37 8.64
C ASN A 103 8.16 7.13 7.81
N VAL A 104 8.75 7.36 6.63
CA VAL A 104 9.23 6.28 5.75
C VAL A 104 10.29 5.42 6.43
N ASN A 105 11.09 5.99 7.34
CA ASN A 105 12.15 5.27 8.05
C ASN A 105 11.62 4.21 9.02
N ASP A 106 10.40 4.39 9.53
CA ASP A 106 9.75 3.49 10.49
C ASP A 106 8.96 2.37 9.82
N ILE A 107 8.93 2.32 8.48
CA ILE A 107 8.23 1.30 7.72
C ILE A 107 9.16 0.10 7.50
N ASP A 108 8.67 -1.10 7.83
CA ASP A 108 9.35 -2.36 7.56
C ASP A 108 9.09 -2.79 6.11
N ARG A 109 7.82 -2.89 5.73
CA ARG A 109 7.41 -3.23 4.37
C ARG A 109 6.01 -2.72 4.06
N ILE A 110 5.74 -2.57 2.77
CA ILE A 110 4.42 -2.19 2.25
C ILE A 110 3.98 -3.27 1.27
N GLU A 111 2.78 -3.80 1.48
CA GLU A 111 2.17 -4.80 0.63
C GLU A 111 0.95 -4.21 -0.05
N VAL A 112 0.95 -4.21 -1.38
CA VAL A 112 -0.17 -3.74 -2.17
C VAL A 112 -0.82 -4.89 -2.90
N ILE A 113 -2.07 -5.15 -2.54
CA ILE A 113 -2.91 -6.19 -3.11
C ILE A 113 -3.88 -5.53 -4.08
N LYS A 114 -3.80 -5.91 -5.36
CA LYS A 114 -4.61 -5.29 -6.43
C LYS A 114 -5.83 -6.12 -6.78
N GLY A 115 -6.97 -5.45 -7.00
CA GLY A 115 -8.16 -6.01 -7.63
C GLY A 115 -8.81 -7.17 -6.86
N ALA A 116 -9.15 -8.25 -7.58
CA ALA A 116 -9.91 -9.41 -7.06
C ALA A 116 -9.22 -10.13 -5.87
N ALA A 117 -7.89 -10.01 -5.78
CA ALA A 117 -7.09 -10.51 -4.67
C ALA A 117 -7.49 -9.88 -3.33
N GLY A 118 -7.66 -8.55 -3.34
CA GLY A 118 -8.06 -7.80 -2.15
C GLY A 118 -9.51 -8.11 -1.78
N ALA A 119 -10.39 -8.21 -2.78
CA ALA A 119 -11.81 -8.50 -2.56
C ALA A 119 -12.05 -9.84 -1.86
N THR A 120 -11.22 -10.85 -2.15
CA THR A 120 -11.34 -12.19 -1.56
C THR A 120 -10.90 -12.20 -0.09
N LEU A 121 -9.88 -11.42 0.27
CA LEU A 121 -9.28 -11.42 1.61
C LEU A 121 -9.92 -10.40 2.56
N PHE A 122 -10.32 -9.24 2.05
CA PHE A 122 -10.75 -8.08 2.84
C PHE A 122 -12.20 -7.65 2.53
N GLY A 123 -12.91 -8.35 1.65
CA GLY A 123 -14.32 -8.10 1.32
C GLY A 123 -14.55 -7.16 0.15
N THR A 124 -15.82 -6.84 -0.14
CA THR A 124 -16.22 -6.10 -1.36
C THR A 124 -15.57 -4.71 -1.49
N ASP A 125 -15.33 -4.02 -0.38
CA ASP A 125 -14.68 -2.70 -0.36
C ASP A 125 -13.22 -2.75 -0.84
N ALA A 126 -12.58 -3.92 -0.75
CA ALA A 126 -11.22 -4.15 -1.19
C ALA A 126 -11.09 -4.43 -2.68
N ALA A 127 -12.19 -4.39 -3.45
CA ALA A 127 -12.16 -4.48 -4.90
C ALA A 127 -11.32 -3.35 -5.55
N SER A 128 -11.27 -2.17 -4.92
CA SER A 128 -10.39 -1.05 -5.29
C SER A 128 -8.92 -1.25 -4.95
N GLY A 129 -8.58 -2.35 -4.28
CA GLY A 129 -7.25 -2.70 -3.81
C GLY A 129 -7.06 -2.41 -2.32
N VAL A 130 -6.02 -3.05 -1.76
CA VAL A 130 -5.63 -2.92 -0.35
C VAL A 130 -4.15 -2.56 -0.29
N ILE A 131 -3.83 -1.58 0.53
CA ILE A 131 -2.46 -1.17 0.86
C ILE A 131 -2.26 -1.49 2.33
N GLN A 132 -1.37 -2.42 2.63
CA GLN A 132 -0.97 -2.77 3.98
C GLN A 132 0.40 -2.19 4.26
N ILE A 133 0.51 -1.41 5.32
CA ILE A 133 1.76 -0.82 5.79
C ILE A 133 2.12 -1.51 7.10
N PHE A 134 3.31 -2.10 7.14
CA PHE A 134 3.87 -2.70 8.34
C PHE A 134 4.95 -1.79 8.89
N THR A 135 4.83 -1.41 10.15
CA THR A 135 5.85 -0.62 10.83
C THR A 135 6.92 -1.52 11.46
N LYS A 136 8.14 -1.00 11.57
CA LYS A 136 9.24 -1.64 12.30
C LYS A 136 8.84 -1.73 13.76
N ARG A 137 8.69 -2.95 14.27
CA ARG A 137 8.49 -3.20 15.70
C ARG A 137 9.86 -3.31 16.36
N GLY A 138 10.08 -2.54 17.43
CA GLY A 138 11.26 -2.72 18.27
C GLY A 138 11.24 -4.11 18.89
N THR A 139 12.34 -4.85 18.78
CA THR A 139 12.53 -6.08 19.54
C THR A 139 12.69 -5.70 21.01
N VAL A 140 11.68 -6.02 21.83
CA VAL A 140 11.78 -5.88 23.28
C VAL A 140 12.84 -6.87 23.74
N SER A 141 14.07 -6.38 23.98
CA SER A 141 15.09 -7.15 24.67
C SER A 141 14.64 -7.35 26.12
N LYS A 142 14.66 -8.61 26.56
CA LYS A 142 14.30 -9.02 27.92
C LYS A 142 15.20 -8.28 28.93
N PRO A 143 14.65 -7.58 29.94
CA PRO A 143 15.47 -7.05 31.02
C PRO A 143 16.11 -8.20 31.79
N SER A 144 17.42 -8.11 32.01
CA SER A 144 18.23 -9.03 32.83
C SER A 144 17.88 -8.95 34.30
#